data_AF-A0A6G0UCW7-F1
#
_entry.id   AF-A0A6G0UCW7-F1
#
_cell.length_a   1.000
_cell.length_b   1.000
_cell.length_c   1.000
_cell.angle_alpha   90.00
_cell.angle_beta   90.00
_cell.angle_gamma   90.00
#
_symmetry.space_group_name_H-M   'P 1'
#
loop_
_entity.id
_entity.type
_entity.pdbx_description
1 polymer ?
#
loop_
_entity_poly.entity_id
_entity_poly.type
_entity_poly.pdbx_seq_one_letter_code
_entity_poly.pdbx_strand_id
1 'polypeptide(L)'
;MKLPILIVILCAFAQQLTANVSFGGPPKGLMIFVSLWNQTGDTPAQLSDRLNYICANHRYGSGQNQTIKSLLLSEIAYLDPNANVYENPPTANDILAWSYLEAILPFFPGGNGACNFEKVYIGTFGVGNGPDCSMYIDCITRPDYRDSMRLRQKKVVQEFANRVSQSSNPNVQWDWYISQEYSFEFTVYNNQTSNGYAEYISEQMIDFQNIRPDREYVWSPAWSYNPFVYADNDPTLQQIQRDFNRLFTQIQQSVKDSIPACQSNATCPFWLVPQDIVGSYSTCGRNITKETALRWMNLLRPHYPFQKMSLNVEQFKHN
;
A
#
# COMPACT_ATOMS: atom_id res chain seq x y z
N MET A 1 18.36 15.86 -9.34
CA MET A 1 16.91 16.17 -9.42
C MET A 1 16.30 15.57 -8.17
N LYS A 2 15.75 16.39 -7.26
CA LYS A 2 15.32 15.96 -5.91
C LYS A 2 13.99 15.21 -6.02
N LEU A 3 13.88 13.96 -5.56
CA LEU A 3 12.58 13.32 -5.39
C LEU A 3 11.91 13.87 -4.12
N PRO A 4 10.66 14.35 -4.19
CA PRO A 4 9.96 14.85 -3.02
C PRO A 4 9.52 13.68 -2.14
N ILE A 5 9.86 13.73 -0.84
CA ILE A 5 9.00 13.10 0.17
C ILE A 5 7.66 13.81 0.05
N LEU A 6 6.64 13.11 -0.46
CA LEU A 6 5.30 13.66 -0.54
C LEU A 6 4.66 13.54 0.83
N ILE A 7 4.68 14.63 1.60
CA ILE A 7 3.92 14.77 2.83
C ILE A 7 2.52 15.21 2.40
N VAL A 8 1.53 14.33 2.53
CA VAL A 8 0.14 14.69 2.28
C VAL A 8 -0.51 14.99 3.62
N ILE A 9 -0.85 16.26 3.84
CA ILE A 9 -1.38 16.77 5.11
C ILE A 9 -2.91 16.79 5.03
N LEU A 10 -3.56 15.91 5.81
CA LEU A 10 -5.02 15.83 5.88
C LEU A 10 -5.62 16.76 6.93
N CYS A 11 -6.43 17.72 6.47
CA CYS A 11 -7.53 18.28 7.26
C CYS A 11 -8.78 17.41 7.10
N ALA A 12 -9.32 16.89 8.21
CA ALA A 12 -10.52 16.07 8.26
C ALA A 12 -11.80 16.92 8.07
N PHE A 13 -12.73 16.44 7.24
CA PHE A 13 -14.13 16.89 7.24
C PHE A 13 -15.07 15.69 7.14
N ALA A 14 -16.00 15.60 8.09
CA ALA A 14 -17.10 14.65 8.08
C ALA A 14 -18.31 15.30 7.41
N GLN A 15 -18.80 14.76 6.29
CA GLN A 15 -20.18 14.96 5.85
C GLN A 15 -20.76 13.69 5.24
N GLN A 16 -21.94 13.33 5.75
CA GLN A 16 -22.76 12.17 5.40
C GLN A 16 -23.29 12.28 3.97
N LEU A 17 -23.18 11.21 3.18
CA LEU A 17 -24.09 10.94 2.07
C LEU A 17 -24.37 9.43 1.99
N THR A 18 -25.60 9.12 1.59
CA THR A 18 -26.35 7.90 1.85
C THR A 18 -25.98 6.74 0.94
N ALA A 19 -25.13 5.86 1.45
CA ALA A 19 -25.06 4.40 1.28
C ALA A 19 -24.03 3.93 2.32
N ASN A 20 -24.03 2.66 2.78
CA ASN A 20 -23.10 2.16 3.80
C ASN A 20 -21.62 2.07 3.35
N VAL A 21 -21.13 3.04 2.59
CA VAL A 21 -19.71 3.35 2.41
C VAL A 21 -19.32 4.24 3.58
N SER A 22 -18.69 3.64 4.59
CA SER A 22 -18.04 4.43 5.63
C SER A 22 -16.95 5.26 4.95
N PHE A 23 -17.02 6.60 5.06
CA PHE A 23 -15.83 7.46 4.98
C PHE A 23 -14.98 7.26 6.25
N GLY A 24 -14.83 6.00 6.67
CA GLY A 24 -13.99 5.60 7.77
C GLY A 24 -12.63 6.19 7.47
N GLY A 25 -12.16 7.02 8.42
CA GLY A 25 -10.97 7.81 8.21
C GLY A 25 -9.87 6.97 7.57
N PRO A 26 -9.04 7.57 6.69
CA PRO A 26 -8.03 6.87 5.90
C PRO A 26 -7.13 5.99 6.79
N PRO A 27 -6.28 5.11 6.23
CA PRO A 27 -5.08 4.71 6.94
C PRO A 27 -4.30 5.99 7.32
N LYS A 28 -4.51 6.46 8.55
CA LYS A 28 -3.88 7.66 9.11
C LYS A 28 -2.50 7.23 9.56
N GLY A 29 -1.54 7.23 8.64
CA GLY A 29 -0.28 6.58 8.93
C GLY A 29 0.82 6.81 7.95
N LEU A 30 2.02 6.51 8.42
CA LEU A 30 3.24 6.46 7.64
C LEU A 30 3.18 5.19 6.76
N MET A 31 3.17 5.35 5.44
CA MET A 31 3.39 4.23 4.53
C MET A 31 4.86 4.22 4.14
N ILE A 32 5.44 3.04 4.18
CA ILE A 32 6.85 2.87 3.91
C ILE A 32 6.99 1.93 2.71
N PHE A 33 7.68 2.41 1.68
CA PHE A 33 7.88 1.69 0.42
C PHE A 33 9.38 1.53 0.10
N VAL A 34 9.68 0.70 -0.88
CA VAL A 34 11.04 0.39 -1.35
C VAL A 34 11.19 0.97 -2.74
N SER A 35 12.34 1.54 -3.06
CA SER A 35 12.49 2.36 -4.25
C SER A 35 13.66 1.92 -5.11
N LEU A 36 13.45 1.97 -6.41
CA LEU A 36 14.52 1.81 -7.42
C LEU A 36 15.48 3.01 -7.43
N TRP A 37 15.12 4.10 -6.74
CA TRP A 37 15.87 5.34 -6.73
C TRP A 37 16.83 5.35 -5.53
N ASN A 38 18.13 5.16 -5.79
CA ASN A 38 19.21 5.15 -4.79
C ASN A 38 19.49 6.53 -4.14
N GLN A 39 18.47 7.39 -4.01
CA GLN A 39 18.63 8.77 -3.53
C GLN A 39 17.38 9.21 -2.76
N THR A 40 17.30 8.83 -1.49
CA THR A 40 16.57 9.67 -0.53
C THR A 40 17.30 11.02 -0.49
N GLY A 41 16.61 12.10 -0.89
CA GLY A 41 17.21 13.44 -0.93
C GLY A 41 17.52 14.03 0.45
N ASP A 42 17.06 13.37 1.51
CA ASP A 42 17.31 13.71 2.91
C ASP A 42 18.30 12.71 3.52
N THR A 43 19.08 13.17 4.50
CA THR A 43 19.82 12.31 5.43
C THR A 43 18.91 11.82 6.57
N PRO A 44 19.28 10.79 7.34
CA PRO A 44 18.51 10.36 8.51
C PRO A 44 18.22 11.49 9.51
N ALA A 45 19.17 12.40 9.71
CA ALA A 45 18.98 13.58 10.57
C ALA A 45 17.91 14.53 10.01
N GLN A 46 17.97 14.84 8.72
CA GLN A 46 16.97 15.70 8.07
C GLN A 46 15.57 15.08 8.07
N LEU A 47 15.46 13.74 7.96
CA LEU A 47 14.20 13.03 8.10
C LEU A 47 13.63 13.15 9.52
N SER A 48 14.46 12.96 10.54
CA SER A 48 14.07 13.15 11.94
C SER A 48 13.64 14.59 12.23
N ASP A 49 14.39 15.60 11.75
CA ASP A 49 14.04 17.01 11.91
C ASP A 49 12.68 17.35 11.28
N ARG A 50 12.39 16.79 10.10
CA ARG A 50 11.09 16.95 9.45
C ARG A 50 9.96 16.28 10.23
N LEU A 51 10.17 15.07 10.74
CA LEU A 51 9.17 14.39 11.57
C LEU A 51 8.92 15.12 12.89
N ASN A 52 9.95 15.69 13.49
CA ASN A 52 9.83 16.57 14.65
C ASN A 52 9.06 17.86 14.32
N TYR A 53 9.31 18.46 13.16
CA TYR A 53 8.52 19.60 12.66
C TYR A 53 7.05 19.22 12.45
N ILE A 54 6.77 18.05 11.86
CA ILE A 54 5.41 17.55 11.68
C ILE A 54 4.75 17.35 13.04
N CYS A 55 5.43 16.71 13.99
CA CYS A 55 4.95 16.56 15.35
C CYS A 55 4.61 17.91 15.99
N ALA A 56 5.48 18.91 15.87
CA ALA A 56 5.28 20.20 16.49
C ALA A 56 4.05 20.95 15.91
N ASN A 57 3.78 20.81 14.61
CA ASN A 57 2.80 21.63 13.89
C ASN A 57 1.49 20.91 13.53
N HIS A 58 1.48 19.57 13.51
CA HIS A 58 0.35 18.76 13.02
C HIS A 58 -0.15 17.73 14.03
N ARG A 59 0.28 17.82 15.29
CA ARG A 59 -0.28 17.04 16.40
C ARG A 59 -1.74 17.42 16.67
N TYR A 60 -2.56 16.43 17.02
CA TYR A 60 -3.91 16.66 17.51
C TYR A 60 -3.99 16.46 19.03
N GLY A 61 -4.56 17.44 19.76
CA GLY A 61 -4.77 17.39 21.21
C GLY A 61 -3.64 18.01 22.06
N SER A 62 -3.89 18.18 23.37
CA SER A 62 -2.93 18.62 24.39
C SER A 62 -2.56 17.46 25.33
N GLY A 63 -1.27 17.21 25.59
CA GLY A 63 -0.79 16.18 26.54
C GLY A 63 0.20 15.16 25.95
N GLN A 64 0.59 14.15 26.73
CA GLN A 64 1.34 12.97 26.27
C GLN A 64 0.37 12.04 25.52
N ASN A 65 0.79 11.45 24.38
CA ASN A 65 -0.04 10.71 23.39
C ASN A 65 -0.65 11.56 22.25
N GLN A 66 0.12 12.53 21.76
CA GLN A 66 -0.19 13.28 20.55
C GLN A 66 -0.07 12.39 19.31
N THR A 67 -1.09 12.42 18.44
CA THR A 67 -1.10 11.64 17.19
C THR A 67 -0.92 12.52 15.96
N ILE A 68 -0.09 12.05 15.02
CA ILE A 68 0.00 12.62 13.66
C ILE A 68 -1.13 12.02 12.82
N LYS A 69 -1.98 12.90 12.27
CA LYS A 69 -3.08 12.52 11.36
C LYS A 69 -2.73 12.64 9.87
N SER A 70 -1.46 12.88 9.56
CA SER A 70 -0.96 13.06 8.19
C SER A 70 -0.43 11.76 7.61
N LEU A 71 -0.57 11.62 6.30
CA LEU A 71 0.06 10.55 5.51
C LEU A 71 1.48 10.97 5.19
N LEU A 72 2.45 10.11 5.49
CA LEU A 72 3.82 10.28 5.02
C LEU A 72 4.22 9.03 4.27
N LEU A 73 4.81 9.22 3.08
CA LEU A 73 5.37 8.13 2.28
C LEU A 73 6.89 8.19 2.42
N SER A 74 7.54 7.10 2.82
CA SER A 74 9.01 7.05 2.94
C SER A 74 9.61 5.85 2.23
N GLU A 75 10.71 6.09 1.53
CA GLU A 75 11.52 5.04 0.88
C GLU A 75 12.53 4.47 1.89
N ILE A 76 12.55 3.15 2.10
CA ILE A 76 13.38 2.52 3.15
C ILE A 76 14.15 1.28 2.71
N ALA A 77 14.10 0.91 1.45
CA ALA A 77 14.99 -0.10 0.90
C ALA A 77 15.27 0.23 -0.56
N TYR A 78 16.34 -0.34 -1.08
CA TYR A 78 16.79 -0.11 -2.44
C TYR A 78 17.03 -1.44 -3.16
N LEU A 79 16.86 -1.43 -4.48
CA LEU A 79 17.15 -2.58 -5.33
C LEU A 79 18.63 -2.95 -5.23
N ASP A 80 18.96 -4.22 -5.03
CA ASP A 80 20.33 -4.68 -5.27
C ASP A 80 20.64 -4.56 -6.77
N PRO A 81 21.70 -3.82 -7.15
CA PRO A 81 22.04 -3.57 -8.55
C PRO A 81 22.36 -4.85 -9.34
N ASN A 82 22.67 -5.96 -8.67
CA ASN A 82 22.93 -7.25 -9.30
C ASN A 82 21.67 -8.13 -9.42
N ALA A 83 20.53 -7.67 -8.92
CA ALA A 83 19.37 -8.53 -8.80
C ALA A 83 18.60 -8.68 -10.12
N ASN A 84 18.39 -9.93 -10.52
CA ASN A 84 17.60 -10.28 -11.69
C ASN A 84 16.13 -10.49 -11.28
N VAL A 85 15.21 -9.83 -11.98
CA VAL A 85 13.77 -9.83 -11.68
C VAL A 85 13.06 -11.15 -12.01
N TYR A 86 13.70 -12.05 -12.76
CA TYR A 86 13.19 -13.38 -13.09
C TYR A 86 13.95 -14.51 -12.39
N GLU A 87 14.98 -14.20 -11.61
CA GLU A 87 15.74 -15.23 -10.92
C GLU A 87 14.90 -15.81 -9.78
N ASN A 88 14.65 -17.12 -9.84
CA ASN A 88 13.89 -17.86 -8.85
C ASN A 88 14.60 -19.20 -8.50
N PRO A 89 15.09 -19.39 -7.26
CA PRO A 89 15.04 -18.46 -6.15
C PRO A 89 16.02 -17.28 -6.35
N PRO A 90 15.68 -16.07 -5.90
CA PRO A 90 16.56 -14.90 -6.03
C PRO A 90 17.82 -15.07 -5.17
N THR A 91 19.00 -14.88 -5.77
CA THR A 91 20.30 -14.97 -5.08
C THR A 91 20.78 -13.62 -4.55
N ALA A 92 20.41 -12.52 -5.22
CA ALA A 92 20.57 -11.14 -4.75
C ALA A 92 19.38 -10.70 -3.88
N ASN A 93 19.63 -9.82 -2.91
CA ASN A 93 18.61 -9.36 -1.96
C ASN A 93 18.53 -7.84 -1.96
N ASP A 94 17.31 -7.31 -1.98
CA ASP A 94 17.09 -5.88 -1.78
C ASP A 94 17.61 -5.42 -0.43
N ILE A 95 18.09 -4.18 -0.39
CA ILE A 95 18.88 -3.66 0.72
C ILE A 95 18.01 -2.77 1.59
N LEU A 96 17.75 -3.19 2.83
CA LEU A 96 17.08 -2.38 3.83
C LEU A 96 17.93 -1.15 4.21
N ALA A 97 17.38 0.05 4.00
CA ALA A 97 17.96 1.33 4.36
C ALA A 97 17.79 1.60 5.86
N TRP A 98 18.39 0.76 6.70
CA TRP A 98 18.12 0.72 8.13
C TRP A 98 18.33 2.05 8.86
N SER A 99 19.35 2.84 8.49
CA SER A 99 19.60 4.13 9.14
C SER A 99 18.45 5.13 8.98
N TYR A 100 17.70 5.06 7.88
CA TYR A 100 16.49 5.85 7.67
C TYR A 100 15.33 5.33 8.51
N LEU A 101 15.18 4.01 8.57
CA LEU A 101 14.18 3.37 9.42
C LEU A 101 14.38 3.69 10.89
N GLU A 102 15.60 3.59 11.39
CA GLU A 102 15.93 3.89 12.78
C GLU A 102 15.55 5.32 13.16
N ALA A 103 15.70 6.29 12.25
CA ALA A 103 15.30 7.68 12.46
C ALA A 103 13.77 7.87 12.58
N ILE A 104 12.97 6.97 11.99
CA ILE A 104 11.51 7.08 11.97
C ILE A 104 10.80 6.21 13.03
N LEU A 105 11.45 5.15 13.54
CA LEU A 105 10.88 4.27 14.58
C LEU A 105 10.35 5.01 15.82
N PRO A 106 11.01 6.08 16.34
CA PRO A 106 10.47 6.83 17.47
C PRO A 106 9.04 7.33 17.25
N PHE A 107 8.65 7.61 16.00
CA PHE A 107 7.34 8.16 15.65
C PHE A 107 6.30 7.08 15.35
N PHE A 108 6.63 5.80 15.41
CA PHE A 108 5.65 4.72 15.23
C PHE A 108 4.74 4.61 16.46
N PRO A 109 3.53 4.04 16.34
CA PRO A 109 2.73 3.71 17.51
C PRO A 109 3.53 2.82 18.47
N GLY A 110 3.66 3.22 19.73
CA GLY A 110 4.50 2.55 20.73
C GLY A 110 5.97 2.97 20.74
N GLY A 111 6.36 3.92 19.88
CA GLY A 111 7.68 4.55 19.87
C GLY A 111 7.83 5.64 20.93
N ASN A 112 9.08 6.08 21.14
CA ASN A 112 9.48 7.05 22.16
C ASN A 112 9.63 8.50 21.64
N GLY A 113 9.10 8.80 20.46
CA GLY A 113 9.13 10.13 19.86
C GLY A 113 8.24 11.14 20.59
N ALA A 114 8.36 12.42 20.22
CA ALA A 114 7.54 13.49 20.77
C ALA A 114 6.03 13.33 20.46
N CYS A 115 5.72 12.61 19.38
CA CYS A 115 4.40 12.22 18.97
C CYS A 115 4.49 10.98 18.08
N ASN A 116 3.37 10.25 17.92
CA ASN A 116 3.34 9.00 17.16
C ASN A 116 2.30 9.05 16.03
N PHE A 117 2.54 8.33 14.94
CA PHE A 117 1.52 8.05 13.94
C PHE A 117 0.43 7.14 14.54
N GLU A 118 -0.82 7.28 14.07
CA GLU A 118 -1.92 6.40 14.50
C GLU A 118 -1.73 4.98 13.97
N LYS A 119 -1.25 4.84 12.73
CA LYS A 119 -0.86 3.56 12.13
C LYS A 119 0.41 3.71 11.30
N VAL A 120 1.08 2.60 11.03
CA VAL A 120 2.23 2.53 10.11
C VAL A 120 2.09 1.27 9.28
N TYR A 121 2.23 1.39 7.97
CA TYR A 121 2.18 0.26 7.06
C TYR A 121 3.54 0.09 6.39
N ILE A 122 4.09 -1.12 6.45
CA ILE A 122 5.38 -1.49 5.86
C ILE A 122 5.14 -2.38 4.66
N GLY A 123 5.67 -1.96 3.51
CA GLY A 123 5.75 -2.80 2.32
C GLY A 123 6.99 -2.47 1.53
N THR A 124 7.12 -3.14 0.40
CA THR A 124 8.33 -3.09 -0.42
C THR A 124 7.95 -2.96 -1.88
N PHE A 125 8.12 -1.78 -2.46
CA PHE A 125 7.78 -1.48 -3.84
C PHE A 125 8.96 -1.73 -4.80
N GLY A 126 8.63 -2.05 -6.06
CA GLY A 126 9.53 -2.00 -7.20
C GLY A 126 10.67 -3.01 -7.22
N VAL A 127 10.42 -4.15 -7.87
CA VAL A 127 11.46 -4.78 -8.69
C VAL A 127 11.17 -4.32 -10.12
N GLY A 128 12.17 -3.72 -10.80
CA GLY A 128 11.97 -2.99 -12.05
C GLY A 128 11.23 -3.75 -13.16
N ASN A 129 10.91 -3.03 -14.24
CA ASN A 129 10.36 -3.67 -15.44
C ASN A 129 11.23 -4.88 -15.83
N GLY A 130 10.55 -5.93 -16.27
CA GLY A 130 11.22 -6.95 -17.04
C GLY A 130 11.84 -6.34 -18.30
N PRO A 131 12.96 -6.86 -18.83
CA PRO A 131 13.54 -6.43 -20.10
C PRO A 131 12.54 -6.44 -21.27
N ASP A 132 11.46 -7.21 -21.19
CA ASP A 132 10.47 -7.42 -22.25
C ASP A 132 9.01 -7.31 -21.81
N CYS A 133 8.71 -6.88 -20.58
CA CYS A 133 7.34 -6.90 -20.06
C CYS A 133 7.01 -5.70 -19.15
N SER A 134 5.75 -5.22 -19.22
CA SER A 134 5.22 -4.26 -18.25
C SER A 134 4.99 -4.97 -16.92
N MET A 135 5.58 -4.47 -15.83
CA MET A 135 5.49 -5.13 -14.53
C MET A 135 4.06 -5.36 -14.04
N TYR A 136 3.14 -4.45 -14.40
CA TYR A 136 1.77 -4.43 -13.89
C TYR A 136 0.76 -5.16 -14.77
N ILE A 137 1.12 -5.50 -16.01
CA ILE A 137 0.19 -6.13 -16.95
C ILE A 137 0.72 -7.49 -17.36
N ASP A 138 1.96 -7.52 -17.84
CA ASP A 138 2.58 -8.68 -18.48
C ASP A 138 3.39 -9.50 -17.46
N CYS A 139 4.31 -8.88 -16.73
CA CYS A 139 5.20 -9.62 -15.83
C CYS A 139 4.43 -10.25 -14.66
N ILE A 140 3.38 -9.59 -14.16
CA ILE A 140 2.53 -10.12 -13.09
C ILE A 140 1.86 -11.45 -13.48
N THR A 141 1.74 -11.76 -14.78
CA THR A 141 1.21 -13.05 -15.26
C THR A 141 2.23 -14.18 -15.18
N ARG A 142 3.53 -13.87 -15.04
CA ARG A 142 4.61 -14.85 -15.02
C ARG A 142 4.95 -15.32 -13.59
N PRO A 143 4.86 -16.63 -13.30
CA PRO A 143 5.13 -17.15 -11.95
C PRO A 143 6.56 -16.87 -11.45
N ASP A 144 7.56 -17.02 -12.31
CA ASP A 144 8.98 -16.76 -12.00
C ASP A 144 9.22 -15.32 -11.52
N TYR A 145 8.61 -14.35 -12.20
CA TYR A 145 8.63 -12.95 -11.82
C TYR A 145 7.93 -12.72 -10.48
N ARG A 146 6.69 -13.22 -10.33
CA ARG A 146 5.92 -13.08 -9.08
C ARG A 146 6.67 -13.62 -7.87
N ASP A 147 7.20 -14.84 -7.98
CA ASP A 147 7.96 -15.50 -6.93
C ASP A 147 9.25 -14.74 -6.59
N SER A 148 10.02 -14.34 -7.62
CA SER A 148 11.25 -13.58 -7.41
C SER A 148 10.98 -12.30 -6.62
N MET A 149 9.98 -11.52 -7.05
CA MET A 149 9.58 -10.31 -6.35
C MET A 149 9.12 -10.61 -4.92
N ARG A 150 8.17 -11.53 -4.74
CA ARG A 150 7.60 -11.87 -3.44
C ARG A 150 8.69 -12.31 -2.46
N LEU A 151 9.59 -13.19 -2.87
CA LEU A 151 10.65 -13.73 -2.02
C LEU A 151 11.69 -12.68 -1.63
N ARG A 152 12.06 -11.76 -2.51
CA ARG A 152 12.96 -10.66 -2.18
C ARG A 152 12.33 -9.70 -1.17
N GLN A 153 11.08 -9.33 -1.41
CA GLN A 153 10.30 -8.48 -0.52
C GLN A 153 10.12 -9.10 0.87
N LYS A 154 9.83 -10.40 0.92
CA LYS A 154 9.79 -11.18 2.17
C LYS A 154 11.10 -11.07 2.95
N LYS A 155 12.26 -11.17 2.30
CA LYS A 155 13.58 -11.06 2.96
C LYS A 155 13.79 -9.68 3.59
N VAL A 156 13.46 -8.60 2.88
CA VAL A 156 13.57 -7.22 3.39
C VAL A 156 12.66 -7.02 4.61
N VAL A 157 11.42 -7.48 4.53
CA VAL A 157 10.44 -7.36 5.62
C VAL A 157 10.86 -8.20 6.84
N GLN A 158 11.43 -9.38 6.62
CA GLN A 158 11.99 -10.21 7.68
C GLN A 158 13.19 -9.51 8.35
N GLU A 159 14.08 -8.93 7.57
CA GLU A 159 15.21 -8.15 8.10
C GLU A 159 14.72 -6.96 8.92
N PHE A 160 13.71 -6.24 8.43
CA PHE A 160 13.08 -5.14 9.17
C PHE A 160 12.54 -5.61 10.52
N ALA A 161 11.73 -6.66 10.55
CA ALA A 161 11.16 -7.19 11.79
C ALA A 161 12.26 -7.59 12.80
N ASN A 162 13.32 -8.24 12.31
CA ASN A 162 14.47 -8.64 13.12
C ASN A 162 15.19 -7.42 13.72
N ARG A 163 15.50 -6.41 12.91
CA ARG A 163 16.22 -5.22 13.37
C ARG A 163 15.38 -4.37 14.33
N VAL A 164 14.06 -4.25 14.12
CA VAL A 164 13.19 -3.54 15.07
C VAL A 164 13.23 -4.18 16.45
N SER A 165 13.18 -5.51 16.54
CA SER A 165 13.27 -6.23 17.82
C SER A 165 14.57 -5.97 18.60
N GLN A 166 15.62 -5.51 17.92
CA GLN A 166 16.95 -5.21 18.46
C GLN A 166 17.20 -3.70 18.61
N SER A 167 16.26 -2.86 18.16
CA SER A 167 16.41 -1.40 18.15
C SER A 167 16.14 -0.79 19.53
N SER A 168 16.36 0.53 19.64
CA SER A 168 15.93 1.33 20.80
C SER A 168 14.41 1.48 20.94
N ASN A 169 13.64 1.04 19.93
CA ASN A 169 12.19 1.15 19.86
C ASN A 169 11.54 -0.22 19.55
N PRO A 170 11.76 -1.27 20.35
CA PRO A 170 11.35 -2.65 20.01
C PRO A 170 9.83 -2.88 20.09
N ASN A 171 9.11 -2.02 20.81
CA ASN A 171 7.68 -2.15 21.07
C ASN A 171 6.79 -1.45 20.03
N VAL A 172 7.40 -0.89 18.98
CA VAL A 172 6.64 -0.19 17.95
C VAL A 172 5.70 -1.15 17.21
N GLN A 173 4.62 -0.58 16.71
CA GLN A 173 3.58 -1.29 15.99
C GLN A 173 3.56 -0.83 14.54
N TRP A 174 3.35 -1.81 13.67
CA TRP A 174 3.18 -1.63 12.24
C TRP A 174 2.30 -2.76 11.70
N ASP A 175 1.72 -2.50 10.55
CA ASP A 175 0.90 -3.39 9.74
C ASP A 175 1.55 -3.56 8.35
N TRP A 176 0.95 -4.38 7.50
CA TRP A 176 1.52 -4.78 6.22
C TRP A 176 0.91 -4.03 5.03
N TYR A 177 1.77 -3.61 4.11
CA TYR A 177 1.39 -2.98 2.85
C TYR A 177 1.70 -3.92 1.68
N ILE A 178 0.69 -4.23 0.88
CA ILE A 178 0.79 -5.05 -0.33
C ILE A 178 1.20 -4.17 -1.48
N SER A 179 2.42 -4.35 -1.97
CA SER A 179 3.17 -3.31 -2.68
C SER A 179 3.03 -3.31 -4.21
N GLN A 180 2.49 -4.37 -4.80
CA GLN A 180 2.24 -4.40 -6.24
C GLN A 180 0.98 -3.59 -6.54
N GLU A 181 1.19 -2.31 -6.84
CA GLU A 181 0.13 -1.34 -7.03
C GLU A 181 0.20 -0.71 -8.41
N TYR A 182 -0.91 -0.77 -9.11
CA TYR A 182 -1.12 -0.06 -10.36
C TYR A 182 -2.53 0.51 -10.37
N SER A 183 -2.97 1.00 -11.52
CA SER A 183 -4.37 1.40 -11.66
C SER A 183 -5.25 0.16 -11.62
N PHE A 184 -6.28 0.21 -10.80
CA PHE A 184 -7.09 -0.92 -10.42
C PHE A 184 -7.79 -1.58 -11.62
N GLU A 185 -8.17 -0.77 -12.62
CA GLU A 185 -8.69 -1.23 -13.91
C GLU A 185 -7.74 -2.16 -14.68
N PHE A 186 -6.43 -1.99 -14.53
CA PHE A 186 -5.43 -2.78 -15.22
C PHE A 186 -5.18 -4.10 -14.49
N THR A 187 -5.45 -4.14 -13.18
CA THR A 187 -5.43 -5.39 -12.41
C THR A 187 -6.47 -6.39 -12.94
N VAL A 188 -7.53 -5.89 -13.57
CA VAL A 188 -8.58 -6.68 -14.23
C VAL A 188 -8.58 -6.54 -15.75
N TYR A 189 -7.45 -6.15 -16.35
CA TYR A 189 -7.33 -5.95 -17.80
C TYR A 189 -7.67 -7.22 -18.60
N ASN A 190 -7.22 -8.38 -18.11
CA ASN A 190 -7.57 -9.68 -18.66
C ASN A 190 -7.49 -10.77 -17.57
N ASN A 191 -7.87 -11.99 -17.93
CA ASN A 191 -7.90 -13.13 -17.01
C ASN A 191 -6.54 -13.47 -16.39
N GLN A 192 -5.47 -13.42 -17.19
CA GLN A 192 -4.13 -13.78 -16.73
C GLN A 192 -3.58 -12.74 -15.76
N THR A 193 -3.76 -11.45 -16.06
CA THR A 193 -3.37 -10.34 -15.19
C THR A 193 -4.12 -10.40 -13.86
N SER A 194 -5.44 -10.60 -13.90
CA SER A 194 -6.29 -10.75 -12.72
C SER A 194 -5.88 -11.92 -11.83
N ASN A 195 -5.61 -13.09 -12.42
CA ASN A 195 -5.11 -14.25 -11.67
C ASN A 195 -3.72 -13.96 -11.06
N GLY A 196 -2.82 -13.33 -11.83
CA GLY A 196 -1.49 -12.96 -11.35
C GLY A 196 -1.54 -12.03 -10.13
N TYR A 197 -2.44 -11.04 -10.14
CA TYR A 197 -2.67 -10.19 -8.96
C TYR A 197 -3.26 -10.96 -7.79
N ALA A 198 -4.26 -11.83 -8.02
CA ALA A 198 -4.87 -12.63 -6.96
C ALA A 198 -3.82 -13.50 -6.25
N GLU A 199 -2.98 -14.20 -7.02
CA GLU A 199 -1.90 -15.04 -6.52
C GLU A 199 -0.87 -14.20 -5.76
N TYR A 200 -0.36 -13.13 -6.38
CA TYR A 200 0.65 -12.28 -5.75
C TYR A 200 0.18 -11.70 -4.41
N ILE A 201 -1.01 -11.11 -4.37
CA ILE A 201 -1.56 -10.50 -3.15
C ILE A 201 -1.73 -11.56 -2.05
N SER A 202 -2.32 -12.70 -2.39
CA SER A 202 -2.60 -13.76 -1.42
C SER A 202 -1.31 -14.36 -0.85
N GLU A 203 -0.36 -14.70 -1.71
CA GLU A 203 0.91 -15.28 -1.30
C GLU A 203 1.75 -14.29 -0.49
N GLN A 204 1.74 -13.00 -0.85
CA GLN A 204 2.42 -11.97 -0.08
C GLN A 204 1.80 -11.81 1.31
N MET A 205 0.46 -11.82 1.42
CA MET A 205 -0.21 -11.81 2.73
C MET A 205 0.20 -13.03 3.57
N ILE A 206 0.27 -14.23 2.97
CA ILE A 206 0.70 -15.46 3.65
C ILE A 206 2.16 -15.35 4.11
N ASP A 207 3.06 -14.84 3.27
CA ASP A 207 4.45 -14.62 3.64
C ASP A 207 4.59 -13.67 4.82
N PHE A 208 3.87 -12.54 4.80
CA PHE A 208 3.90 -11.55 5.86
C PHE A 208 3.25 -12.05 7.15
N GLN A 209 2.19 -12.86 7.06
CA GLN A 209 1.59 -13.57 8.20
C GLN A 209 2.63 -14.42 8.95
N ASN A 210 3.53 -15.07 8.22
CA ASN A 210 4.57 -15.93 8.80
C ASN A 210 5.71 -15.14 9.47
N ILE A 211 5.89 -13.86 9.11
CA ILE A 211 6.92 -12.99 9.70
C ILE A 211 6.39 -12.35 10.98
N ARG A 212 5.20 -11.75 10.92
CA ARG A 212 4.53 -11.11 12.05
C ARG A 212 3.03 -11.36 11.94
N PRO A 213 2.50 -12.32 12.72
CA PRO A 213 1.09 -12.66 12.68
C PRO A 213 0.23 -11.54 13.30
N ASP A 214 -1.08 -11.67 13.09
CA ASP A 214 -2.13 -10.83 13.71
C ASP A 214 -2.00 -9.33 13.36
N ARG A 215 -1.60 -9.06 12.12
CA ARG A 215 -1.48 -7.72 11.55
C ARG A 215 -2.53 -7.46 10.49
N GLU A 216 -2.79 -6.18 10.26
CA GLU A 216 -3.59 -5.75 9.12
C GLU A 216 -2.79 -5.79 7.83
N TYR A 217 -3.49 -6.03 6.72
CA TYR A 217 -2.94 -5.94 5.37
C TYR A 217 -3.67 -4.82 4.67
N VAL A 218 -2.96 -3.90 4.03
CA VAL A 218 -3.55 -2.89 3.16
C VAL A 218 -3.06 -3.05 1.74
N TRP A 219 -3.97 -2.98 0.79
CA TRP A 219 -3.66 -2.84 -0.63
C TRP A 219 -4.33 -1.56 -1.14
N SER A 220 -3.54 -0.67 -1.75
CA SER A 220 -3.94 0.69 -2.09
C SER A 220 -3.72 0.99 -3.59
N PRO A 221 -4.40 0.28 -4.50
CA PRO A 221 -4.30 0.52 -5.94
C PRO A 221 -4.85 1.89 -6.33
N ALA A 222 -4.35 2.46 -7.44
CA ALA A 222 -4.79 3.76 -7.92
C ALA A 222 -5.97 3.68 -8.90
N TRP A 223 -6.55 4.81 -9.29
CA TRP A 223 -7.49 4.93 -10.41
C TRP A 223 -6.88 5.74 -11.56
N SER A 224 -6.95 5.26 -12.80
CA SER A 224 -6.48 6.02 -13.99
C SER A 224 -7.59 6.47 -14.93
N TYR A 225 -8.74 5.78 -14.93
CA TYR A 225 -9.87 6.10 -15.80
C TYR A 225 -11.12 6.52 -15.05
N ASN A 226 -11.91 7.32 -15.75
CA ASN A 226 -13.23 7.70 -15.33
C ASN A 226 -14.26 6.63 -15.77
N PRO A 227 -14.99 5.96 -14.86
CA PRO A 227 -15.99 4.96 -15.24
C PRO A 227 -17.28 5.62 -15.77
N PHE A 228 -17.43 6.96 -15.69
CA PHE A 228 -18.53 7.71 -16.31
C PHE A 228 -18.61 7.59 -17.83
N VAL A 229 -17.58 7.06 -18.48
CA VAL A 229 -17.62 6.77 -19.92
C VAL A 229 -18.52 5.58 -20.27
N TYR A 230 -18.84 4.72 -19.30
CA TYR A 230 -19.67 3.53 -19.52
C TYR A 230 -21.11 3.76 -19.05
N ALA A 231 -22.06 3.36 -19.89
CA ALA A 231 -23.46 3.21 -19.48
C ALA A 231 -23.59 2.04 -18.49
N ASP A 232 -24.63 2.02 -17.65
CA ASP A 232 -24.78 0.98 -16.62
C ASP A 232 -24.98 -0.44 -17.22
N ASN A 233 -25.37 -0.53 -18.49
CA ASN A 233 -25.50 -1.78 -19.25
C ASN A 233 -24.34 -2.04 -20.24
N ASP A 234 -23.24 -1.27 -20.14
CA ASP A 234 -22.09 -1.41 -21.02
C ASP A 234 -21.41 -2.78 -20.82
N PRO A 235 -21.16 -3.57 -21.89
CA PRO A 235 -20.49 -4.86 -21.80
C PRO A 235 -19.11 -4.80 -21.13
N THR A 236 -18.36 -3.71 -21.30
CA THR A 236 -17.06 -3.50 -20.66
C THR A 236 -17.22 -3.34 -19.16
N LEU A 237 -18.23 -2.59 -18.71
CA LEU A 237 -18.52 -2.44 -17.28
C LEU A 237 -18.91 -3.78 -16.64
N GLN A 238 -19.75 -4.57 -17.32
CA GLN A 238 -20.10 -5.92 -16.84
C GLN A 238 -18.90 -6.87 -16.79
N GLN A 239 -17.97 -6.75 -17.74
CA GLN A 239 -16.74 -7.54 -17.75
C GLN A 239 -15.86 -7.18 -16.56
N ILE A 240 -15.64 -5.88 -16.32
CA ILE A 240 -14.88 -5.37 -15.17
C ILE A 240 -15.46 -5.91 -13.85
N GLN A 241 -16.79 -5.88 -13.68
CA GLN A 241 -17.47 -6.43 -12.49
C GLN A 241 -17.24 -7.94 -12.31
N ARG A 242 -17.30 -8.72 -13.40
CA ARG A 242 -16.98 -10.16 -13.36
C ARG A 242 -15.53 -10.40 -12.94
N ASP A 243 -14.61 -9.59 -13.46
CA ASP A 243 -13.19 -9.73 -13.15
C ASP A 243 -12.86 -9.31 -11.71
N PHE A 244 -13.55 -8.30 -11.14
CA PHE A 244 -13.47 -7.99 -9.72
C PHE A 244 -13.96 -9.14 -8.84
N ASN A 245 -15.13 -9.72 -9.18
CA ASN A 245 -15.64 -10.89 -8.48
C ASN A 245 -14.62 -12.03 -8.47
N ARG A 246 -14.02 -12.32 -9.63
CA ARG A 246 -13.01 -13.38 -9.73
C ARG A 246 -11.80 -13.07 -8.87
N LEU A 247 -11.21 -11.88 -9.03
CA LEU A 247 -10.01 -11.43 -8.30
C LEU A 247 -10.18 -11.64 -6.79
N PHE A 248 -11.26 -11.12 -6.22
CA PHE A 248 -11.43 -11.22 -4.76
C PHE A 248 -11.91 -12.57 -4.27
N THR A 249 -12.68 -13.32 -5.07
CA THR A 249 -13.04 -14.70 -4.71
C THR A 249 -11.77 -15.56 -4.63
N GLN A 250 -10.85 -15.38 -5.57
CA GLN A 250 -9.56 -16.06 -5.55
C GLN A 250 -8.74 -15.65 -4.33
N ILE A 251 -8.62 -14.35 -4.05
CA ILE A 251 -7.90 -13.88 -2.85
C ILE A 251 -8.49 -14.48 -1.58
N GLN A 252 -9.81 -14.38 -1.42
CA GLN A 252 -10.53 -14.93 -0.28
C GLN A 252 -10.25 -16.43 -0.10
N GLN A 253 -10.34 -17.21 -1.17
CA GLN A 253 -10.14 -18.65 -1.11
C GLN A 253 -8.68 -19.01 -0.77
N SER A 254 -7.72 -18.29 -1.33
CA SER A 254 -6.29 -18.56 -1.11
C SER A 254 -5.84 -18.24 0.31
N VAL A 255 -6.36 -17.18 0.93
CA VAL A 255 -5.93 -16.78 2.29
C VAL A 255 -6.70 -17.47 3.41
N LYS A 256 -7.86 -18.06 3.13
CA LYS A 256 -8.79 -18.60 4.13
C LYS A 256 -8.14 -19.63 5.06
N ASP A 257 -7.35 -20.54 4.50
CA ASP A 257 -6.76 -21.66 5.23
C ASP A 257 -5.36 -21.34 5.78
N SER A 258 -4.67 -20.35 5.20
CA SER A 258 -3.31 -19.96 5.58
C SER A 258 -3.25 -18.80 6.57
N ILE A 259 -4.30 -17.99 6.66
CA ILE A 259 -4.40 -16.86 7.59
C ILE A 259 -5.60 -17.13 8.52
N PRO A 260 -5.38 -17.54 9.79
CA PRO A 260 -6.47 -17.91 10.71
C PRO A 260 -7.54 -16.83 10.86
N ALA A 261 -7.14 -15.56 10.88
CA ALA A 261 -8.07 -14.44 10.96
C ALA A 261 -9.00 -14.33 9.72
N CYS A 262 -8.63 -14.94 8.59
CA CYS A 262 -9.40 -14.92 7.34
C CYS A 262 -10.29 -16.14 7.12
N GLN A 263 -10.50 -16.99 8.14
CA GLN A 263 -11.51 -18.07 8.08
C GLN A 263 -12.93 -17.56 7.78
N SER A 264 -13.21 -16.31 8.15
CA SER A 264 -14.41 -15.58 7.76
C SER A 264 -14.06 -14.22 7.16
N ASN A 265 -14.89 -13.76 6.21
CA ASN A 265 -14.75 -12.43 5.61
C ASN A 265 -14.92 -11.29 6.61
N ALA A 266 -15.65 -11.55 7.70
CA ALA A 266 -15.90 -10.58 8.74
C ALA A 266 -14.66 -10.30 9.61
N THR A 267 -13.77 -11.27 9.71
CA THR A 267 -12.61 -11.23 10.60
C THR A 267 -11.30 -10.99 9.86
N CYS A 268 -11.26 -11.23 8.54
CA CYS A 268 -10.03 -11.07 7.76
C CYS A 268 -9.55 -9.62 7.80
N PRO A 269 -8.33 -9.33 8.27
CA PRO A 269 -7.85 -7.97 8.48
C PRO A 269 -7.27 -7.36 7.20
N PHE A 270 -7.84 -7.71 6.04
CA PHE A 270 -7.45 -7.17 4.75
C PHE A 270 -8.26 -5.92 4.44
N TRP A 271 -7.56 -4.81 4.20
CA TRP A 271 -8.08 -3.51 3.83
C TRP A 271 -7.82 -3.25 2.35
N LEU A 272 -8.87 -2.86 1.64
CA LEU A 272 -8.75 -2.25 0.32
C LEU A 272 -8.92 -0.75 0.44
N VAL A 273 -7.89 0.01 0.07
CA VAL A 273 -7.87 1.47 0.21
C VAL A 273 -7.47 2.10 -1.12
N PRO A 274 -8.34 2.12 -2.15
CA PRO A 274 -7.95 2.69 -3.43
C PRO A 274 -7.62 4.18 -3.30
N GLN A 275 -6.65 4.66 -4.06
CA GLN A 275 -6.17 6.04 -4.03
C GLN A 275 -6.34 6.76 -5.37
N ASP A 276 -6.50 8.09 -5.36
CA ASP A 276 -6.14 8.89 -6.53
C ASP A 276 -4.61 8.83 -6.73
N ILE A 277 -4.11 8.96 -7.97
CA ILE A 277 -2.67 8.75 -8.25
C ILE A 277 -1.82 9.72 -7.42
N VAL A 278 -1.15 9.21 -6.39
CA VAL A 278 -0.30 10.01 -5.49
C VAL A 278 1.06 10.31 -6.15
N GLY A 279 1.54 11.56 -6.06
CA GLY A 279 2.93 11.93 -6.38
C GLY A 279 3.20 12.39 -7.81
N SER A 280 4.46 12.34 -8.24
CA SER A 280 4.98 12.86 -9.51
C SER A 280 4.37 12.24 -10.79
N TYR A 281 3.51 11.23 -10.65
CA TYR A 281 2.69 10.66 -11.72
C TYR A 281 1.28 11.27 -11.82
N SER A 282 0.86 12.11 -10.86
CA SER A 282 -0.38 12.89 -10.95
C SER A 282 -0.41 13.85 -12.15
N THR A 283 0.76 14.23 -12.68
CA THR A 283 0.89 15.00 -13.93
C THR A 283 0.60 14.17 -15.18
N CYS A 284 0.61 12.84 -15.07
CA CYS A 284 0.27 11.90 -16.14
C CYS A 284 -1.13 11.29 -15.98
N GLY A 285 -1.72 11.40 -14.79
CA GLY A 285 -3.05 10.89 -14.45
C GLY A 285 -4.15 11.83 -14.94
N ARG A 286 -5.18 11.29 -15.56
CA ARG A 286 -6.40 12.07 -15.88
C ARG A 286 -7.03 12.54 -14.57
N ASN A 287 -7.60 13.75 -14.56
CA ASN A 287 -8.35 14.31 -13.43
C ASN A 287 -9.49 13.36 -13.00
N ILE A 288 -9.23 12.44 -12.09
CA ILE A 288 -10.26 11.75 -11.32
C ILE A 288 -10.92 12.84 -10.46
N THR A 289 -12.22 12.72 -10.19
CA THR A 289 -12.92 13.57 -9.21
C THR A 289 -13.37 12.72 -8.03
N LYS A 290 -13.80 13.35 -6.94
CA LYS A 290 -14.39 12.65 -5.78
C LYS A 290 -15.56 11.77 -6.23
N GLU A 291 -16.40 12.26 -7.12
CA GLU A 291 -17.56 11.55 -7.66
C GLU A 291 -17.12 10.35 -8.50
N THR A 292 -16.04 10.50 -9.27
CA THR A 292 -15.44 9.45 -10.08
C THR A 292 -14.91 8.31 -9.19
N ALA A 293 -14.17 8.67 -8.14
CA ALA A 293 -13.65 7.71 -7.17
C ALA A 293 -14.78 7.01 -6.39
N LEU A 294 -15.84 7.75 -6.00
CA LEU A 294 -17.03 7.17 -5.37
C LEU A 294 -17.77 6.21 -6.29
N ARG A 295 -17.86 6.48 -7.60
CA ARG A 295 -18.48 5.56 -8.55
C ARG A 295 -17.68 4.26 -8.67
N TRP A 296 -16.36 4.34 -8.74
CA TRP A 296 -15.50 3.16 -8.69
C TRP A 296 -15.71 2.35 -7.40
N MET A 297 -15.77 3.02 -6.25
CA MET A 297 -16.05 2.35 -4.97
C MET A 297 -17.40 1.64 -4.96
N ASN A 298 -18.45 2.27 -5.49
CA ASN A 298 -19.78 1.69 -5.58
C ASN A 298 -19.83 0.49 -6.54
N LEU A 299 -19.08 0.55 -7.64
CA LEU A 299 -18.91 -0.60 -8.55
C LEU A 299 -18.15 -1.74 -7.88
N LEU A 300 -17.17 -1.43 -7.05
CA LEU A 300 -16.27 -2.40 -6.45
C LEU A 300 -16.85 -3.09 -5.23
N ARG A 301 -17.57 -2.34 -4.40
CA ARG A 301 -18.04 -2.80 -3.08
C ARG A 301 -18.84 -4.11 -3.13
N PRO A 302 -19.76 -4.35 -4.09
CA PRO A 302 -20.49 -5.62 -4.18
C PRO A 302 -19.60 -6.84 -4.44
N HIS A 303 -18.40 -6.62 -4.99
CA HIS A 303 -17.46 -7.66 -5.38
C HIS A 303 -16.35 -7.89 -4.35
N TYR A 304 -16.15 -6.93 -3.45
CA TYR A 304 -15.16 -7.01 -2.38
C TYR A 304 -15.74 -7.73 -1.15
N PRO A 305 -15.32 -8.98 -0.86
CA PRO A 305 -15.99 -9.82 0.13
C PRO A 305 -15.64 -9.41 1.56
N PHE A 306 -14.56 -8.67 1.79
CA PHE A 306 -14.08 -8.31 3.12
C PHE A 306 -14.75 -7.05 3.68
N GLN A 307 -14.71 -6.90 5.01
CA GLN A 307 -15.37 -5.77 5.67
C GLN A 307 -14.65 -4.43 5.49
N LYS A 308 -13.31 -4.46 5.43
CA LYS A 308 -12.47 -3.28 5.56
C LYS A 308 -12.18 -2.67 4.18
N MET A 309 -12.93 -1.63 3.86
CA MET A 309 -12.77 -0.89 2.61
C MET A 309 -12.89 0.60 2.91
N SER A 310 -11.95 1.39 2.43
CA SER A 310 -12.02 2.85 2.48
C SER A 310 -11.47 3.44 1.18
N LEU A 311 -11.54 4.75 1.03
CA LEU A 311 -11.05 5.45 -0.16
C LEU A 311 -10.11 6.56 0.30
N ASN A 312 -8.95 6.66 -0.34
CA ASN A 312 -8.03 7.77 -0.15
C ASN A 312 -8.25 8.80 -1.28
N VAL A 313 -8.66 10.02 -0.93
CA VAL A 313 -9.33 11.03 -1.82
C VAL A 313 -8.53 12.33 -1.87
N GLU A 314 -7.23 12.26 -1.58
CA GLU A 314 -6.45 13.39 -1.09
C GLU A 314 -6.11 14.48 -2.13
N GLN A 315 -6.33 14.26 -3.43
CA GLN A 315 -5.93 15.22 -4.46
C GLN A 315 -7.06 16.09 -5.05
N PHE A 316 -8.34 15.90 -4.68
CA PHE A 316 -9.40 16.80 -5.16
C PHE A 316 -9.37 18.21 -4.55
N LYS A 317 -8.34 18.56 -3.78
CA LYS A 317 -8.14 19.88 -3.17
C LYS A 317 -7.34 20.85 -4.03
N HIS A 318 -6.83 20.43 -5.19
CA HIS A 318 -6.05 21.29 -6.09
C HIS A 318 -6.78 21.67 -7.40
N ASN A 319 -8.11 21.47 -7.48
CA ASN A 319 -8.96 22.13 -8.46
C ASN A 319 -9.83 23.20 -7.79
#